data_AF-A0A0G4B0L7-F1
#
_entry.id   AF-A0A0G4B0L7-F1
#
_cell.length_a   1.000
_cell.length_b   1.000
_cell.length_c   1.000
_cell.angle_alpha   90.00
_cell.angle_beta   90.00
_cell.angle_gamma   90.00
#
_symmetry.space_group_name_H-M   'P 1'
#
loop_
_entity.id
_entity.type
_entity.pdbx_description
1 polymer ?
#
loop_
_entity_poly.entity_id
_entity_poly.type
_entity_poly.pdbx_seq_one_letter_code
_entity_poly.pdbx_strand_id
1 'polypeptide(L)'
;MFNSGRYSSIYDRKNSKKNVVSSRLVKREKSKIQKQTFLFVFFGIVFLLLFIFLIVPGLIRIFFSIIDKDSPFEEKDTVPPQVPVLSTIPFEATYSANLNLRGFAEPKSKVVFLLNSEKNAEIDVAEDGQFEYEINLNDGENELSIFGVDEMGNESLKTRSYLITRDSEAPSLEIEEPKDGAKIELKKNRTLTIKGKTEAEAKVLINGRLVLADKEGNFSSNYYLNEGKNELKFEVTDKAKNKTERSIEVEFQL
;
A
#
# COMPACT_ATOMS: atom_id res chain seq x y z
N MET A 1 -8.95 -79.11 70.75
CA MET A 1 -8.43 -80.22 71.57
C MET A 1 -6.94 -80.00 71.75
N PHE A 2 -6.47 -79.96 73.01
CA PHE A 2 -5.12 -80.38 73.46
C PHE A 2 -3.88 -79.67 72.85
N ASN A 3 -2.80 -79.37 73.57
CA ASN A 3 -2.43 -79.46 74.97
C ASN A 3 -1.05 -78.76 75.09
N SER A 4 -0.69 -78.38 76.31
CA SER A 4 0.66 -78.47 76.93
C SER A 4 1.91 -78.45 76.04
N GLY A 5 2.96 -77.68 76.30
CA GLY A 5 3.38 -77.09 77.56
C GLY A 5 4.91 -76.99 77.60
N ARG A 6 5.40 -75.88 78.19
CA ARG A 6 6.55 -75.69 79.12
C ARG A 6 7.86 -76.47 78.84
N TYR A 7 9.09 -75.96 78.95
CA TYR A 7 9.80 -75.04 79.88
C TYR A 7 11.03 -74.51 79.09
N SER A 8 11.71 -73.39 79.37
CA SER A 8 12.43 -73.08 80.62
C SER A 8 12.80 -71.60 80.76
N SER A 9 12.66 -71.13 81.99
CA SER A 9 13.18 -69.90 82.57
C SER A 9 14.71 -69.80 82.58
N ILE A 10 15.24 -68.58 82.60
CA ILE A 10 16.07 -67.97 83.67
C ILE A 10 16.79 -66.75 83.07
N TYR A 11 16.39 -65.54 83.44
CA TYR A 11 17.24 -64.64 84.22
C TYR A 11 16.39 -63.51 84.80
N ASP A 12 16.36 -63.55 86.12
CA ASP A 12 15.75 -62.64 87.05
C ASP A 12 16.64 -61.39 87.19
N ARG A 13 16.09 -60.19 86.96
CA ARG A 13 16.67 -58.95 87.51
C ARG A 13 15.65 -57.82 87.64
N LYS A 14 15.02 -57.82 88.81
CA LYS A 14 14.94 -56.67 89.72
C LYS A 14 14.55 -55.31 89.10
N ASN A 15 13.24 -55.08 89.12
CA ASN A 15 12.59 -53.95 89.77
C ASN A 15 13.43 -52.67 89.99
N SER A 16 13.12 -51.63 89.22
CA SER A 16 13.23 -50.24 89.66
C SER A 16 12.36 -49.37 88.75
N LYS A 17 11.07 -49.25 89.09
CA LYS A 17 10.31 -48.04 88.71
C LYS A 17 11.00 -46.86 89.38
N LYS A 18 11.96 -46.23 88.68
CA LYS A 18 12.50 -44.93 89.05
C LYS A 18 11.34 -43.94 88.91
N ASN A 19 10.64 -43.69 90.02
CA ASN A 19 9.90 -42.45 90.19
C ASN A 19 10.95 -41.34 90.15
N VAL A 20 11.19 -40.78 88.96
CA VAL A 20 12.04 -39.60 88.79
C VAL A 20 11.28 -38.47 89.48
N VAL A 21 11.61 -38.23 90.75
CA VAL A 21 11.17 -37.06 91.47
C VAL A 21 11.80 -35.88 90.74
N SER A 22 11.04 -35.28 89.83
CA SER A 22 11.46 -34.05 89.16
C SER A 22 11.64 -32.99 90.25
N SER A 23 12.91 -32.64 90.48
CA SER A 23 13.28 -31.61 91.45
C SER A 23 12.45 -30.36 91.19
N ARG A 24 12.06 -29.66 92.27
CA ARG A 24 11.35 -28.38 92.18
C ARG A 24 12.11 -27.39 91.27
N LEU A 25 13.43 -27.51 91.17
CA LEU A 25 14.29 -26.75 90.25
C LEU A 25 14.04 -27.12 88.78
N VAL A 26 14.01 -28.41 88.44
CA VAL A 26 13.75 -28.89 87.06
C VAL A 26 12.35 -28.49 86.58
N LYS A 27 11.33 -28.56 87.46
CA LYS A 27 9.98 -28.06 87.13
C LYS A 27 9.98 -26.55 86.90
N ARG A 28 10.74 -25.80 87.70
CA ARG A 28 10.87 -24.35 87.56
C ARG A 28 11.60 -23.97 86.27
N GLU A 29 12.68 -24.67 85.93
CA GLU A 29 13.43 -24.49 84.67
C GLU A 29 12.59 -24.86 83.45
N LYS A 30 11.87 -26.00 83.48
CA LYS A 30 10.93 -26.38 82.42
C LYS A 30 9.82 -25.33 82.23
N SER A 31 9.28 -24.79 83.32
CA SER A 31 8.27 -23.72 83.24
C SER A 31 8.83 -22.40 82.70
N LYS A 32 10.10 -22.08 82.99
CA LYS A 32 10.80 -20.91 82.43
C LYS A 32 11.02 -21.07 80.93
N ILE A 33 11.50 -22.24 80.50
CA ILE A 33 11.69 -22.57 79.08
C ILE A 33 10.36 -22.56 78.35
N GLN A 34 9.30 -23.17 78.89
CA GLN A 34 7.96 -23.14 78.28
C GLN A 34 7.42 -21.72 78.12
N LYS A 35 7.59 -20.86 79.13
CA LYS A 35 7.21 -19.44 79.04
C LYS A 35 8.04 -18.70 78.00
N GLN A 36 9.34 -18.95 77.91
CA GLN A 36 10.21 -18.38 76.88
C GLN A 36 9.85 -18.89 75.48
N THR A 37 9.61 -20.19 75.30
CA THR A 37 9.16 -20.77 74.03
C THR A 37 7.81 -20.18 73.60
N PHE A 38 6.86 -20.06 74.53
CA PHE A 38 5.58 -19.42 74.25
C PHE A 38 5.77 -17.96 73.84
N LEU A 39 6.63 -17.22 74.53
CA LEU A 39 6.96 -15.84 74.21
C LEU A 39 7.60 -15.70 72.83
N PHE A 40 8.55 -16.57 72.47
CA PHE A 40 9.18 -16.57 71.14
C PHE A 40 8.20 -16.94 70.03
N VAL A 41 7.33 -17.93 70.24
CA VAL A 41 6.27 -18.31 69.28
C VAL A 41 5.29 -17.16 69.11
N PHE A 42 4.86 -16.54 70.21
CA PHE A 42 3.97 -15.38 70.19
C PHE A 42 4.59 -14.22 69.41
N PHE A 43 5.83 -13.84 69.71
CA PHE A 43 6.53 -12.81 68.96
C PHE A 43 6.73 -13.19 67.49
N GLY A 44 7.04 -14.46 67.18
CA GLY A 44 7.15 -14.95 65.82
C GLY A 44 5.85 -14.78 65.01
N ILE A 45 4.71 -15.11 65.62
CA ILE A 45 3.39 -14.90 64.99
C ILE A 45 3.10 -13.40 64.80
N VAL A 46 3.39 -12.58 65.81
CA VAL A 46 3.20 -11.13 65.73
C VAL A 46 4.08 -10.52 64.62
N PHE A 47 5.34 -10.95 64.49
CA PHE A 47 6.23 -10.52 63.41
C PHE A 47 5.77 -11.00 62.04
N LEU A 48 5.27 -12.24 61.92
CA LEU A 48 4.71 -12.76 60.68
C LEU A 48 3.49 -11.94 60.24
N LEU A 49 2.59 -11.63 61.18
CA LEU A 49 1.42 -10.80 60.90
C LEU A 49 1.86 -9.38 60.52
N LEU A 50 2.80 -8.76 61.24
CA LEU A 50 3.36 -7.46 60.86
C LEU A 50 3.98 -7.50 59.46
N PHE A 51 4.71 -8.55 59.10
CA PHE A 51 5.28 -8.71 57.76
C PHE A 51 4.20 -8.80 56.69
N ILE A 52 3.16 -9.63 56.91
CA ILE A 52 2.05 -9.80 55.97
C ILE A 52 1.22 -8.52 55.84
N PHE A 53 1.02 -7.75 56.90
CA PHE A 53 0.15 -6.56 56.87
C PHE A 53 0.90 -5.24 56.58
N LEU A 54 2.20 -5.13 56.85
CA LEU A 54 2.99 -3.92 56.56
C LEU A 54 3.87 -4.05 55.32
N ILE A 55 4.51 -5.19 55.13
CA ILE A 55 5.55 -5.34 54.09
C ILE A 55 4.96 -5.88 52.79
N VAL A 56 4.16 -6.95 52.85
CA VAL A 56 3.57 -7.58 51.66
C VAL A 56 2.72 -6.60 50.82
N PRO A 57 1.87 -5.71 51.39
CA PRO A 57 1.11 -4.76 50.58
C PRO A 57 2.00 -3.73 49.88
N GLY A 58 3.12 -3.35 50.50
CA GLY A 58 4.12 -2.48 49.89
C GLY A 58 4.82 -3.16 48.72
N LEU A 59 5.23 -4.41 48.89
CA LEU A 59 5.83 -5.22 47.82
C LEU A 59 4.85 -5.44 46.66
N ILE A 60 3.57 -5.70 46.94
CA ILE A 60 2.53 -5.85 45.92
C ILE A 60 2.37 -4.55 45.11
N ARG A 61 2.36 -3.38 45.78
CA ARG A 61 2.29 -2.08 45.09
C ARG A 61 3.52 -1.82 44.22
N ILE A 62 4.71 -2.17 44.69
CA ILE A 62 5.95 -2.03 43.91
C ILE A 62 5.94 -2.99 42.72
N PHE A 63 5.53 -4.25 42.92
CA PHE A 63 5.42 -5.26 41.89
C PHE A 63 4.45 -4.83 40.78
N PHE A 64 3.23 -4.40 41.14
CA PHE A 64 2.27 -3.87 40.17
C PHE A 64 2.74 -2.54 39.57
N SER A 65 3.42 -1.66 40.31
CA SER A 65 4.01 -0.44 39.74
C SER A 65 5.14 -0.68 38.72
N ILE A 66 5.78 -1.84 38.75
CA ILE A 66 6.81 -2.25 37.79
C ILE A 66 6.17 -2.94 36.58
N ILE A 67 5.06 -3.66 36.78
CA ILE A 67 4.38 -4.44 35.72
C ILE A 67 3.33 -3.61 34.97
N ASP A 68 2.52 -2.80 35.66
CA ASP A 68 1.46 -1.98 35.02
C ASP A 68 2.02 -0.78 34.25
N LYS A 69 3.31 -0.44 34.44
CA LYS A 69 3.93 0.69 33.74
C LYS A 69 4.42 0.33 32.35
N ASP A 70 4.56 -0.96 32.07
CA ASP A 70 4.98 -1.50 30.79
C ASP A 70 4.02 -2.63 30.40
N SER A 71 2.94 -2.25 29.72
CA SER A 71 2.44 -3.09 28.62
C SER A 71 3.00 -2.46 27.33
N PRO A 72 4.29 -2.64 26.97
CA PRO A 72 4.92 -1.83 25.95
C PRO A 72 4.90 -2.57 24.60
N PHE A 73 3.78 -3.18 24.26
CA PHE A 73 3.56 -3.75 22.94
C PHE A 73 2.16 -3.34 22.47
N GLU A 74 1.97 -2.04 22.24
CA GLU A 74 1.28 -1.70 21.00
C GLU A 74 2.22 -2.19 19.90
N GLU A 75 1.94 -3.37 19.35
CA GLU A 75 2.57 -3.77 18.10
C GLU A 75 2.16 -2.72 17.07
N LYS A 76 2.99 -1.68 16.91
CA LYS A 76 2.82 -0.70 15.86
C LYS A 76 2.85 -1.49 14.57
N ASP A 77 1.77 -1.42 13.80
CA ASP A 77 1.73 -2.06 12.50
C ASP A 77 2.90 -1.53 11.66
N THR A 78 3.73 -2.45 11.18
CA THR A 78 4.86 -2.15 10.29
C THR A 78 4.66 -2.74 8.91
N VAL A 79 3.51 -3.36 8.64
CA VAL A 79 3.22 -4.02 7.37
C VAL A 79 2.80 -2.94 6.37
N PRO A 80 3.55 -2.75 5.28
CA PRO A 80 3.13 -1.81 4.24
C PRO A 80 1.82 -2.25 3.57
N PRO A 81 0.99 -1.30 3.15
CA PRO A 81 -0.20 -1.62 2.37
C PRO A 81 0.18 -2.17 0.99
N GLN A 82 -0.81 -2.74 0.31
CA GLN A 82 -0.64 -3.16 -1.09
C GLN A 82 -0.40 -1.97 -2.02
N VAL A 83 0.39 -2.18 -3.07
CA VAL A 83 0.64 -1.15 -4.09
C VAL A 83 -0.67 -0.82 -4.81
N PRO A 84 -1.08 0.47 -4.89
CA PRO A 84 -2.27 0.87 -5.63
C PRO A 84 -2.21 0.47 -7.11
N VAL A 85 -3.36 0.14 -7.68
CA VAL A 85 -3.49 -0.28 -9.08
C VAL A 85 -4.45 0.66 -9.80
N LEU A 86 -3.99 1.25 -10.92
CA LEU A 86 -4.87 2.01 -11.81
C LEU A 86 -5.77 1.07 -12.62
N SER A 87 -7.06 1.37 -12.70
CA SER A 87 -8.07 0.63 -13.47
C SER A 87 -7.79 0.68 -14.97
N THR A 88 -7.18 1.77 -15.43
CA THR A 88 -6.77 1.95 -16.83
C THR A 88 -5.36 2.52 -16.87
N ILE A 89 -4.55 2.01 -17.80
CA ILE A 89 -3.24 2.59 -18.08
C ILE A 89 -3.46 3.94 -18.77
N PRO A 90 -2.88 5.05 -18.27
CA PRO A 90 -2.92 6.34 -18.94
C PRO A 90 -2.45 6.27 -20.39
N PHE A 91 -3.01 7.13 -21.24
CA PHE A 91 -2.52 7.28 -22.61
C PHE A 91 -1.08 7.79 -22.62
N GLU A 92 -0.30 7.40 -23.62
CA GLU A 92 1.07 7.89 -23.82
C GLU A 92 1.09 9.39 -24.19
N ALA A 93 0.03 9.88 -24.83
CA ALA A 93 -0.12 11.29 -25.17
C ALA A 93 -1.59 11.75 -25.11
N THR A 94 -1.83 13.01 -24.77
CA THR A 94 -3.16 13.61 -24.65
C THR A 94 -3.14 15.11 -24.93
N TYR A 95 -4.19 15.64 -25.55
CA TYR A 95 -4.40 17.10 -25.67
C TYR A 95 -4.99 17.73 -24.42
N SER A 96 -5.59 16.92 -23.54
CA SER A 96 -6.23 17.39 -22.33
C SER A 96 -5.19 17.63 -21.23
N ALA A 97 -5.28 18.80 -20.59
CA ALA A 97 -4.58 19.10 -19.35
C ALA A 97 -5.04 18.20 -18.20
N ASN A 98 -6.32 17.81 -18.19
CA ASN A 98 -6.92 17.03 -17.12
C ASN A 98 -6.92 15.55 -17.50
N LEU A 99 -6.43 14.71 -16.59
CA LEU A 99 -6.47 13.26 -16.71
C LEU A 99 -7.18 12.68 -15.48
N ASN A 100 -8.29 12.00 -15.71
CA ASN A 100 -9.00 11.30 -14.65
C ASN A 100 -8.41 9.91 -14.41
N LEU A 101 -7.93 9.68 -13.19
CA LEU A 101 -7.29 8.44 -12.74
C LEU A 101 -8.23 7.73 -11.78
N ARG A 102 -8.51 6.46 -12.08
CA ARG A 102 -9.30 5.58 -11.21
C ARG A 102 -8.50 4.34 -10.89
N GLY A 103 -8.74 3.77 -9.73
CA GLY A 103 -8.02 2.57 -9.32
C GLY A 103 -8.51 1.96 -8.03
N PHE A 104 -7.72 1.00 -7.57
CA PHE A 104 -7.95 0.27 -6.33
C PHE A 104 -6.72 0.33 -5.44
N ALA A 105 -6.94 0.49 -4.15
CA ALA A 105 -5.94 0.44 -3.10
C ALA A 105 -6.54 -0.18 -1.84
N GLU A 106 -5.77 -0.26 -0.76
CA GLU A 106 -6.26 -0.77 0.50
C GLU A 106 -7.37 0.12 1.07
N PRO A 107 -8.55 -0.42 1.43
CA PRO A 107 -9.64 0.39 2.01
C PRO A 107 -9.19 1.16 3.25
N LYS A 108 -9.70 2.38 3.43
CA LYS A 108 -9.34 3.29 4.54
C LYS A 108 -7.86 3.70 4.60
N SER A 109 -7.07 3.34 3.59
CA SER A 109 -5.73 3.90 3.38
C SER A 109 -5.83 5.18 2.54
N LYS A 110 -4.67 5.72 2.17
CA LYS A 110 -4.54 6.85 1.26
C LYS A 110 -3.71 6.49 0.05
N VAL A 111 -3.96 7.16 -1.08
CA VAL A 111 -3.10 7.10 -2.26
C VAL A 111 -2.40 8.44 -2.45
N VAL A 112 -1.08 8.40 -2.54
CA VAL A 112 -0.25 9.56 -2.85
C VAL A 112 0.09 9.54 -4.33
N PHE A 113 -0.21 10.65 -5.01
CA PHE A 113 0.10 10.88 -6.41
C PHE A 113 1.36 11.70 -6.54
N LEU A 114 2.33 11.17 -7.29
CA LEU A 114 3.56 11.87 -7.64
C LEU A 114 3.51 12.26 -9.12
N LEU A 115 3.74 13.54 -9.41
CA LEU A 115 3.90 14.07 -10.75
C LEU A 115 5.30 14.66 -10.85
N ASN A 116 6.10 14.20 -11.82
CA ASN A 116 7.48 14.63 -12.01
C ASN A 116 8.33 14.46 -10.73
N SER A 117 8.15 13.32 -10.04
CA SER A 117 8.77 12.99 -8.75
C SER A 117 8.39 13.88 -7.55
N GLU A 118 7.49 14.86 -7.73
CA GLU A 118 6.98 15.71 -6.66
C GLU A 118 5.59 15.26 -6.22
N LYS A 119 5.29 15.43 -4.92
CA LYS A 119 3.96 15.13 -4.38
C LYS A 119 2.94 16.10 -4.96
N ASN A 120 2.03 15.57 -5.78
CA ASN A 120 0.95 16.31 -6.39
C ASN A 120 -0.31 16.31 -5.50
N ALA A 121 -0.70 15.13 -5.00
CA ALA A 121 -1.86 14.98 -4.14
C ALA A 121 -1.76 13.77 -3.21
N GLU A 122 -2.63 13.74 -2.21
CA GLU A 122 -2.90 12.60 -1.32
C GLU A 122 -4.41 12.54 -1.13
N ILE A 123 -5.02 11.40 -1.43
CA ILE A 123 -6.47 11.20 -1.34
C ILE A 123 -6.80 9.97 -0.51
N ASP A 124 -7.97 9.98 0.13
CA ASP A 124 -8.47 8.84 0.88
C ASP A 124 -9.07 7.78 -0.06
N VAL A 125 -8.87 6.51 0.29
CA VAL A 125 -9.43 5.36 -0.42
C VAL A 125 -10.79 5.01 0.19
N ALA A 126 -11.79 4.81 -0.65
CA ALA A 126 -13.13 4.44 -0.22
C ALA A 126 -13.17 3.07 0.48
N GLU A 127 -14.26 2.79 1.21
CA GLU A 127 -14.42 1.52 1.96
C GLU A 127 -14.44 0.28 1.05
N ASP A 128 -14.80 0.44 -0.21
CA ASP A 128 -14.77 -0.62 -1.22
C ASP A 128 -13.40 -0.74 -1.92
N GLY A 129 -12.41 0.05 -1.49
CA GLY A 129 -11.05 0.06 -2.02
C GLY A 129 -10.89 0.95 -3.26
N GLN A 130 -11.93 1.64 -3.74
CA GLN A 130 -11.83 2.49 -4.92
C GLN A 130 -11.26 3.87 -4.60
N PHE A 131 -10.56 4.43 -5.58
CA PHE A 131 -10.17 5.84 -5.58
C PHE A 131 -10.36 6.46 -6.96
N GLU A 132 -10.60 7.77 -6.97
CA GLU A 132 -10.70 8.59 -8.17
C GLU A 132 -9.98 9.93 -7.93
N TYR A 133 -9.15 10.34 -8.88
CA TYR A 133 -8.40 11.59 -8.82
C TYR A 133 -8.26 12.19 -10.21
N GLU A 134 -8.61 13.47 -10.34
CA GLU A 134 -8.31 14.24 -11.55
C GLU A 134 -6.97 14.98 -11.37
N ILE A 135 -5.98 14.58 -12.16
CA ILE A 135 -4.65 15.21 -12.16
C ILE A 135 -4.54 16.23 -13.29
N ASN A 136 -3.89 17.37 -13.00
CA ASN A 136 -3.52 18.38 -13.98
C ASN A 136 -2.10 18.11 -14.48
N LEU A 137 -1.94 17.89 -15.79
CA LEU A 137 -0.68 17.67 -16.47
C LEU A 137 -0.05 19.01 -16.88
N ASN A 138 1.27 19.10 -16.81
CA ASN A 138 2.05 20.18 -17.40
C ASN A 138 2.19 19.99 -18.92
N ASP A 139 2.40 21.06 -19.68
CA ASP A 139 2.72 20.91 -21.11
C ASP A 139 4.03 20.12 -21.29
N GLY A 140 4.07 19.24 -22.29
CA GLY A 140 5.19 18.34 -22.53
C GLY A 140 5.13 17.05 -21.71
N GLU A 141 6.30 16.52 -21.34
CA GLU A 141 6.41 15.23 -20.66
C GLU A 141 6.00 15.31 -19.17
N ASN A 142 5.20 14.34 -18.74
CA ASN A 142 4.75 14.17 -17.36
C ASN A 142 5.06 12.74 -16.89
N GLU A 143 5.76 12.62 -15.77
CA GLU A 143 6.04 11.33 -15.15
C GLU A 143 5.11 11.12 -13.94
N LEU A 144 4.16 10.21 -14.07
CA LEU A 144 3.20 9.86 -13.03
C LEU A 144 3.63 8.57 -12.32
N SER A 145 3.65 8.58 -10.99
CA SER A 145 3.70 7.37 -10.17
C SER A 145 2.82 7.52 -8.93
N ILE A 146 2.34 6.41 -8.37
CA ILE A 146 1.50 6.44 -7.17
C ILE A 146 1.97 5.40 -6.14
N PHE A 147 1.67 5.62 -4.87
CA PHE A 147 1.88 4.66 -3.78
C PHE A 147 0.80 4.81 -2.70
N GLY A 148 0.60 3.76 -1.91
CA GLY A 148 -0.37 3.71 -0.82
C GLY A 148 0.27 4.05 0.52
N VAL A 149 -0.51 4.66 1.42
CA VAL A 149 -0.12 4.96 2.81
C VAL A 149 -1.24 4.50 3.73
N ASP A 150 -0.94 3.58 4.65
CA ASP A 150 -1.94 3.08 5.60
C ASP A 150 -2.22 4.07 6.75
N GLU A 151 -3.14 3.72 7.66
CA GLU A 151 -3.48 4.56 8.82
C GLU A 151 -2.30 4.77 9.79
N MET A 152 -1.34 3.83 9.83
CA MET A 152 -0.15 3.87 10.70
C MET A 152 1.05 4.58 10.06
N GLY A 153 0.90 5.02 8.80
CA GLY A 153 1.89 5.73 8.01
C GLY A 153 2.90 4.83 7.29
N ASN A 154 2.65 3.53 7.15
CA ASN A 154 3.50 2.66 6.33
C ASN A 154 3.21 2.89 4.85
N GLU A 155 4.27 2.97 4.05
CA GLU A 155 4.19 3.26 2.61
C GLU A 155 4.37 1.98 1.79
N SER A 156 3.51 1.75 0.80
CA SER A 156 3.73 0.71 -0.21
C SER A 156 4.93 1.05 -1.10
N LEU A 157 5.36 0.08 -1.92
CA LEU A 157 6.19 0.40 -3.08
C LEU A 157 5.43 1.35 -4.03
N LYS A 158 6.18 2.14 -4.80
CA LYS A 158 5.62 2.94 -5.90
C LYS A 158 5.24 2.03 -7.07
N THR A 159 4.23 2.44 -7.83
CA THR A 159 3.97 1.87 -9.15
C THR A 159 5.13 2.12 -10.11
N ARG A 160 5.13 1.45 -11.26
CA ARG A 160 5.92 1.90 -12.40
C ARG A 160 5.60 3.36 -12.74
N SER A 161 6.57 4.07 -13.32
CA SER A 161 6.36 5.38 -13.90
C SER A 161 5.53 5.27 -15.19
N TYR A 162 4.50 6.10 -15.29
CA TYR A 162 3.73 6.32 -16.50
C TYR A 162 4.21 7.64 -17.12
N LEU A 163 4.74 7.57 -18.34
CA LEU A 163 5.13 8.75 -19.10
C LEU A 163 3.94 9.18 -19.97
N ILE A 164 3.46 10.39 -19.73
CA ILE A 164 2.35 11.00 -20.48
C ILE A 164 2.83 12.31 -21.08
N THR A 165 2.76 12.43 -22.40
CA THR A 165 3.02 13.71 -23.09
C THR A 165 1.72 14.48 -23.26
N ARG A 166 1.64 15.65 -22.62
CA ARG A 166 0.59 16.62 -22.91
C ARG A 166 1.02 17.46 -24.11
N ASP A 167 0.24 17.42 -25.16
CA ASP A 167 0.45 18.22 -26.35
C ASP A 167 -0.89 18.81 -26.81
N SER A 168 -1.04 20.12 -26.72
CA SER A 168 -2.24 20.85 -27.12
C SER A 168 -2.11 21.51 -28.51
N GLU A 169 -0.98 21.32 -29.21
CA GLU A 169 -0.77 21.91 -30.52
C GLU A 169 -1.40 21.04 -31.61
N ALA A 170 -2.09 21.68 -32.56
CA ALA A 170 -2.65 20.94 -33.69
C ALA A 170 -1.53 20.54 -34.67
N PRO A 171 -1.59 19.33 -35.26
CA PRO A 171 -0.53 18.87 -36.16
C PRO A 171 -0.45 19.76 -37.40
N SER A 172 0.77 20.05 -37.86
CA SER A 172 0.97 20.77 -39.11
C SER A 172 0.41 19.98 -40.31
N LEU A 173 -0.10 20.66 -41.34
CA LEU A 173 -0.52 20.02 -42.57
C LEU A 173 -0.11 20.87 -43.79
N GLU A 174 0.86 20.35 -44.53
CA GLU A 174 1.30 20.87 -45.82
C GLU A 174 0.89 19.91 -46.94
N ILE A 175 0.20 20.42 -47.96
CA ILE A 175 -0.13 19.66 -49.17
C ILE A 175 0.85 20.09 -50.25
N GLU A 176 1.75 19.19 -50.62
CA GLU A 176 2.78 19.44 -51.64
C GLU A 176 2.16 19.33 -53.03
N GLU A 177 1.46 18.22 -53.28
CA GLU A 177 0.79 17.90 -54.54
C GLU A 177 -0.57 17.24 -54.25
N PRO A 178 -1.66 17.60 -54.95
CA PRO A 178 -1.79 18.75 -55.87
C PRO A 178 -1.84 20.09 -55.13
N LYS A 179 -1.66 21.20 -55.84
CA LYS A 179 -2.00 22.54 -55.32
C LYS A 179 -3.50 22.78 -55.43
N ASP A 180 -4.01 23.63 -54.54
CA ASP A 180 -5.42 24.05 -54.58
C ASP A 180 -5.74 24.79 -55.89
N GLY A 181 -6.87 24.44 -56.51
CA GLY A 181 -7.29 24.90 -57.83
C GLY A 181 -6.52 24.26 -59.00
N ALA A 182 -5.72 23.21 -58.77
CA ALA A 182 -4.98 22.56 -59.86
C ALA A 182 -5.92 21.99 -60.92
N LYS A 183 -5.57 22.22 -62.18
CA LYS A 183 -6.23 21.62 -63.35
C LYS A 183 -5.46 20.38 -63.79
N ILE A 184 -6.15 19.26 -63.81
CA ILE A 184 -5.62 17.95 -64.18
C ILE A 184 -6.24 17.56 -65.51
N GLU A 185 -5.41 17.50 -66.54
CA GLU A 185 -5.84 17.12 -67.88
C GLU A 185 -5.35 15.72 -68.24
N LEU A 186 -5.92 15.14 -69.30
CA LEU A 186 -5.58 13.84 -69.88
C LEU A 186 -6.06 12.65 -69.04
N LYS A 187 -6.72 11.69 -69.71
CA LYS A 187 -7.23 10.45 -69.09
C LYS A 187 -6.19 9.67 -68.26
N LYS A 188 -4.91 9.70 -68.65
CA LYS A 188 -3.82 9.00 -67.94
C LYS A 188 -3.56 9.55 -66.52
N ASN A 189 -3.95 10.80 -66.26
CA ASN A 189 -3.76 11.49 -64.97
C ASN A 189 -5.00 11.42 -64.07
N ARG A 190 -6.03 10.67 -64.46
CA ARG A 190 -7.28 10.54 -63.68
C ARG A 190 -7.05 9.93 -62.29
N THR A 191 -5.98 9.15 -62.12
CA THR A 191 -5.50 8.73 -60.80
C THR A 191 -4.44 9.74 -60.35
N LEU A 192 -4.84 10.62 -59.44
CA LEU A 192 -4.01 11.68 -58.90
C LEU A 192 -3.19 11.16 -57.72
N THR A 193 -1.88 11.37 -57.76
CA THR A 193 -1.01 11.17 -56.60
C THR A 193 -1.09 12.41 -55.71
N ILE A 194 -1.52 12.22 -54.47
CA ILE A 194 -1.51 13.23 -53.43
C ILE A 194 -0.27 13.00 -52.59
N LYS A 195 0.52 14.06 -52.36
CA LYS A 195 1.67 14.07 -51.46
C LYS A 195 1.56 15.26 -50.52
N GLY A 196 2.00 15.04 -49.29
CA GLY A 196 2.12 16.13 -48.33
C GLY A 196 2.97 15.73 -47.16
N LYS A 197 3.10 16.70 -46.25
CA LYS A 197 3.86 16.58 -45.04
C LYS A 197 3.02 17.02 -43.84
N THR A 198 3.20 16.31 -42.75
CA THR A 198 2.54 16.57 -41.46
C THR A 198 3.49 16.18 -40.34
N GLU A 199 2.98 16.05 -39.12
CA GLU A 199 3.73 15.52 -38.00
C GLU A 199 4.06 14.03 -38.20
N ALA A 200 5.21 13.60 -37.68
CA ALA A 200 5.67 12.22 -37.78
C ALA A 200 4.65 11.26 -37.17
N GLU A 201 4.37 10.15 -37.87
CA GLU A 201 3.46 9.09 -37.42
C GLU A 201 2.00 9.55 -37.19
N ALA A 202 1.63 10.75 -37.64
CA ALA A 202 0.25 11.22 -37.58
C ALA A 202 -0.68 10.43 -38.52
N LYS A 203 -1.96 10.40 -38.16
CA LYS A 203 -3.02 9.78 -38.97
C LYS A 203 -3.60 10.82 -39.90
N VAL A 204 -3.61 10.56 -41.20
CA VAL A 204 -4.19 11.43 -42.22
C VAL A 204 -5.40 10.73 -42.84
N LEU A 205 -6.55 11.39 -42.85
CA LEU A 205 -7.75 10.96 -43.57
C LEU A 205 -7.94 11.84 -44.79
N ILE A 206 -7.97 11.25 -45.98
CA ILE A 206 -8.24 11.95 -47.24
C ILE A 206 -9.59 11.45 -47.78
N ASN A 207 -10.62 12.30 -47.74
CA ASN A 207 -12.02 11.92 -48.03
C ASN A 207 -12.45 10.64 -47.27
N GLY A 208 -12.03 10.52 -46.01
CA GLY A 208 -12.31 9.37 -45.14
C GLY A 208 -11.38 8.17 -45.31
N ARG A 209 -10.44 8.18 -46.26
CA ARG A 209 -9.44 7.12 -46.43
C ARG A 209 -8.21 7.37 -45.56
N LEU A 210 -7.88 6.40 -44.69
CA LEU A 210 -6.71 6.46 -43.82
C LEU A 210 -5.38 6.28 -44.58
N VAL A 211 -4.44 7.17 -44.28
CA VAL A 211 -3.04 7.19 -44.70
C VAL A 211 -2.22 7.51 -43.46
N LEU A 212 -1.10 6.81 -43.25
CA LEU A 212 -0.19 7.09 -42.13
C LEU A 212 0.99 7.90 -42.66
N ALA A 213 1.34 8.97 -41.93
CA ALA A 213 2.60 9.66 -42.16
C ALA A 213 3.77 8.80 -41.69
N ASP A 214 4.90 8.86 -42.39
CA ASP A 214 6.13 8.19 -41.98
C ASP A 214 6.81 8.91 -40.80
N LYS A 215 8.03 8.47 -40.42
CA LYS A 215 8.80 9.05 -39.31
C LYS A 215 9.30 10.46 -39.61
N GLU A 216 9.34 10.82 -40.88
CA GLU A 216 9.72 12.13 -41.38
C GLU A 216 8.49 13.03 -41.63
N GLY A 217 7.28 12.50 -41.41
CA GLY A 217 6.01 13.21 -41.57
C GLY A 217 5.44 13.18 -43.00
N ASN A 218 6.05 12.47 -43.94
CA ASN A 218 5.56 12.43 -45.31
C ASN A 218 4.39 11.45 -45.43
N PHE A 219 3.40 11.82 -46.23
CA PHE A 219 2.31 10.93 -46.61
C PHE A 219 2.07 10.98 -48.12
N SER A 220 1.62 9.85 -48.68
CA SER A 220 1.29 9.74 -50.09
C SER A 220 0.09 8.82 -50.29
N SER A 221 -0.81 9.20 -51.19
CA SER A 221 -2.00 8.42 -51.51
C SER A 221 -2.48 8.68 -52.93
N ASN A 222 -3.08 7.67 -53.54
CA ASN A 222 -3.69 7.81 -54.86
C ASN A 222 -5.20 8.05 -54.71
N TYR A 223 -5.71 9.03 -55.44
CA TYR A 223 -7.12 9.41 -55.49
C TYR A 223 -7.65 9.37 -56.93
N TYR A 224 -8.84 8.82 -57.12
CA TYR A 224 -9.46 8.74 -58.45
C TYR A 224 -10.38 9.93 -58.69
N LEU A 225 -10.10 10.72 -59.72
CA LEU A 225 -10.84 11.93 -60.06
C LEU A 225 -12.10 11.63 -60.88
N ASN A 226 -13.18 12.33 -60.53
CA ASN A 226 -14.38 12.45 -61.35
C ASN A 226 -14.22 13.61 -62.33
N GLU A 227 -14.98 13.60 -63.43
CA GLU A 227 -15.00 14.74 -64.36
C GLU A 227 -15.46 16.01 -63.66
N GLY A 228 -14.80 17.14 -63.93
CA GLY A 228 -15.06 18.43 -63.31
C GLY A 228 -14.39 18.61 -61.95
N LYS A 229 -15.05 19.32 -61.04
CA LYS A 229 -14.51 19.69 -59.72
C LYS A 229 -14.51 18.49 -58.77
N ASN A 230 -13.39 18.31 -58.08
CA ASN A 230 -13.19 17.30 -57.04
C ASN A 230 -12.71 18.01 -55.77
N GLU A 231 -13.48 17.88 -54.69
CA GLU A 231 -13.04 18.33 -53.37
C GLU A 231 -12.25 17.22 -52.67
N LEU A 232 -11.08 17.58 -52.13
CA LEU A 232 -10.23 16.73 -51.33
C LEU A 232 -10.19 17.28 -49.90
N LYS A 233 -10.90 16.61 -48.99
CA LYS A 233 -10.90 16.91 -47.55
C LYS A 233 -9.81 16.11 -46.85
N PHE A 234 -8.96 16.81 -46.12
CA PHE A 234 -7.89 16.29 -45.27
C PHE A 234 -8.26 16.48 -43.81
N GLU A 235 -8.14 15.43 -43.01
CA GLU A 235 -8.20 15.49 -41.55
C GLU A 235 -6.96 14.79 -41.00
N VAL A 236 -6.08 15.53 -40.34
CA VAL A 236 -4.90 15.01 -39.66
C VAL A 236 -5.20 14.89 -38.18
N THR A 237 -4.80 13.79 -37.57
CA THR A 237 -4.84 13.57 -36.12
C THR A 237 -3.49 13.08 -35.64
N ASP A 238 -2.89 13.77 -34.66
CA ASP A 238 -1.62 13.38 -34.05
C ASP A 238 -1.77 12.25 -33.02
N LYS A 239 -0.70 11.99 -32.25
CA LYS A 239 -0.71 11.01 -31.15
C LYS A 239 -1.58 11.45 -29.98
N ALA A 240 -1.51 12.74 -29.61
CA ALA A 240 -2.25 13.37 -28.53
C ALA A 240 -3.74 13.55 -28.80
N LYS A 241 -4.20 13.30 -30.03
CA LYS A 241 -5.55 13.50 -30.59
C LYS A 241 -5.89 14.93 -30.99
N ASN A 242 -4.93 15.85 -31.13
CA ASN A 242 -5.23 17.13 -31.77
C ASN A 242 -5.51 16.91 -33.25
N LYS A 243 -6.27 17.85 -33.84
CA LYS A 243 -6.75 17.73 -35.22
C LYS A 243 -6.50 18.98 -36.04
N THR A 244 -6.18 18.76 -37.30
CA THR A 244 -6.12 19.79 -38.34
C THR A 244 -6.94 19.35 -39.54
N GLU A 245 -7.88 20.19 -39.97
CA GLU A 245 -8.70 19.94 -41.15
C GLU A 245 -8.38 20.97 -42.25
N ARG A 246 -8.35 20.51 -43.51
CA ARG A 246 -8.18 21.36 -44.68
C ARG A 246 -8.88 20.75 -45.88
N SER A 247 -9.49 21.58 -46.73
CA SER A 247 -9.98 21.16 -48.03
C SER A 247 -9.21 21.88 -49.14
N ILE A 248 -9.02 21.20 -50.27
CA ILE A 248 -8.60 21.81 -51.53
C ILE A 248 -9.51 21.31 -52.65
N GLU A 249 -9.63 22.09 -53.72
CA GLU A 249 -10.36 21.71 -54.92
C GLU A 249 -9.37 21.45 -56.06
N VAL A 250 -9.63 20.42 -56.86
CA VAL A 250 -8.94 20.20 -58.15
C VAL A 250 -9.97 19.97 -59.24
N GLU A 251 -9.67 20.42 -60.46
CA GLU A 251 -10.55 20.27 -61.61
C GLU A 251 -9.95 19.26 -62.59
N PHE A 252 -10.67 18.19 -62.88
CA PHE A 252 -10.27 17.20 -63.89
C PHE A 252 -11.05 17.41 -65.18
N GLN A 253 -10.33 17.48 -66.31
CA GLN A 253 -10.91 17.64 -67.64
C GLN A 253 -10.28 16.63 -68.61
N LEU A 254 -11.10 15.97 -69.42
CA LEU A 254 -10.67 14.97 -70.41
C LEU A 254 -10.11 15.52 -71.72
#